data_AF-A0A246EHB7-F1
#
_entry.id   AF-A0A246EHB7-F1
#
_cell.length_a   1.000
_cell.length_b   1.000
_cell.length_c   1.000
_cell.angle_alpha   90.00
_cell.angle_beta   90.00
_cell.angle_gamma   90.00
#
_symmetry.space_group_name_H-M   'P 1'
#
loop_
_entity.id
_entity.type
_entity.pdbx_description
1 polymer ?
#
loop_
_entity_poly.entity_id
_entity_poly.type
_entity_poly.pdbx_seq_one_letter_code
_entity_poly.pdbx_strand_id
1 'polypeptide(L)' 'MSNITLRLTDEEREILNSVAHLYGDKLSTAIKTILFEKIEEDYNLKIVKDFEKREKENKVELVSLSDFRKKLGV' A
#
# COMPACT_ATOMS: atom_id res chain seq x y z
N MET A 1 -0.50 -12.56 -20.21
CA MET A 1 -0.21 -11.25 -19.59
C MET A 1 -1.32 -10.29 -19.97
N SER A 2 -1.79 -9.47 -19.04
CA SER A 2 -2.79 -8.44 -19.30
C SER A 2 -2.10 -7.09 -19.54
N ASN A 3 -2.60 -6.33 -20.51
CA ASN A 3 -2.06 -5.01 -20.84
C ASN A 3 -3.00 -3.92 -20.33
N ILE A 4 -2.43 -2.81 -19.86
CA ILE A 4 -3.16 -1.59 -19.51
C ILE A 4 -2.67 -0.48 -20.43
N THR A 5 -3.59 0.22 -21.08
CA THR A 5 -3.28 1.41 -21.90
C THR A 5 -3.75 2.65 -21.16
N LEU A 6 -2.83 3.56 -20.88
CA LEU A 6 -3.10 4.86 -20.26
C LEU A 6 -2.83 5.95 -21.29
N ARG A 7 -3.78 6.87 -21.44
CA ARG A 7 -3.58 8.10 -22.22
C ARG A 7 -3.03 9.15 -21.27
N LEU A 8 -1.95 9.80 -21.67
CA LEU A 8 -1.29 10.87 -20.92
C LEU A 8 -1.18 12.10 -21.81
N THR A 9 -1.26 13.28 -21.19
CA THR A 9 -0.76 14.50 -21.82
C THR A 9 0.77 14.49 -21.85
N ASP A 10 1.37 15.39 -22.64
CA ASP A 10 2.83 15.52 -22.67
C ASP A 10 3.39 15.91 -21.29
N GLU A 11 2.68 16.78 -20.57
CA GLU A 11 3.03 17.20 -19.20
C GLU A 11 2.98 16.04 -18.20
N GLU A 12 1.88 15.26 -18.18
CA GLU A 12 1.76 14.09 -17.31
C GLU A 12 2.86 13.06 -17.59
N ARG A 13 3.21 12.88 -18.87
CA ARG A 13 4.29 11.98 -19.28
C ARG A 13 5.65 12.47 -18.80
N GLU A 14 5.94 13.76 -18.90
CA GLU A 14 7.18 14.34 -18.40
C GLU A 14 7.31 14.20 -16.88
N ILE A 15 6.24 14.51 -16.13
CA ILE A 15 6.20 14.35 -14.68
C ILE A 15 6.47 12.89 -14.30
N LEU A 16 5.75 11.94 -14.90
CA LEU A 16 5.92 10.53 -14.57
C LEU A 16 7.31 9.98 -14.98
N ASN A 17 7.89 10.46 -16.08
CA ASN A 17 9.27 10.11 -16.44
C ASN A 17 10.28 10.69 -15.44
N SER A 18 10.05 11.91 -14.95
CA SER A 18 10.93 12.55 -13.98
C SER A 18 11.00 11.80 -12.66
N VAL A 19 9.94 11.06 -12.28
CA VAL A 19 9.94 10.23 -11.06
C VAL A 19 10.29 8.76 -11.31
N ALA A 20 10.29 8.31 -12.57
CA ALA A 20 10.49 6.90 -12.90
C ALA A 20 11.83 6.33 -12.42
N HIS A 21 12.88 7.16 -12.35
CA HIS A 21 14.19 6.77 -11.85
C HIS A 21 14.17 6.31 -10.38
N LEU A 22 13.21 6.79 -9.59
CA LEU A 22 13.03 6.36 -8.19
C LEU A 22 12.48 4.93 -8.07
N TYR A 23 11.88 4.40 -9.14
CA TYR A 23 11.13 3.14 -9.13
C TYR A 23 11.63 2.14 -10.19
N GLY A 24 12.90 2.21 -10.56
CA GLY A 24 13.54 1.25 -11.48
C GLY A 24 13.52 1.66 -12.95
N ASP A 25 13.63 2.97 -13.21
CA ASP A 25 13.90 3.65 -14.48
C ASP A 25 12.86 3.51 -15.60
N LYS A 26 11.99 2.49 -15.55
CA LYS A 26 10.91 2.30 -16.53
C LYS A 26 9.61 2.91 -16.02
N LEU A 27 9.00 3.76 -16.86
CA LEU A 27 7.71 4.39 -16.61
C LEU A 27 6.62 3.37 -16.20
N SER A 28 6.54 2.22 -16.88
CA SER A 28 5.56 1.19 -16.56
C SER A 28 5.78 0.54 -15.20
N THR A 29 7.04 0.38 -14.78
CA THR A 29 7.38 -0.11 -13.43
C THR A 29 6.96 0.93 -12.39
N ALA A 30 7.31 2.19 -12.60
CA ALA A 30 6.96 3.28 -11.70
C ALA A 30 5.44 3.41 -11.51
N ILE A 31 4.68 3.45 -12.61
CA ILE A 31 3.21 3.52 -12.56
C ILE A 31 2.64 2.32 -11.78
N LYS A 32 3.14 1.11 -12.04
CA LYS A 32 2.64 -0.10 -11.38
C LYS A 32 2.94 -0.06 -9.88
N THR A 33 4.16 0.31 -9.50
CA THR A 33 4.56 0.40 -8.10
C THR A 33 3.73 1.44 -7.34
N ILE A 34 3.66 2.67 -7.87
CA ILE A 34 2.89 3.76 -7.26
C ILE A 34 1.40 3.37 -7.10
N LEU A 35 0.82 2.73 -8.12
CA LEU A 35 -0.57 2.28 -8.05
C LEU A 35 -0.80 1.29 -6.91
N PHE A 36 0.06 0.28 -6.77
CA PHE A 36 -0.09 -0.72 -5.70
C PHE A 36 0.22 -0.15 -4.32
N GLU A 37 1.23 0.71 -4.20
CA GLU A 37 1.54 1.42 -2.95
C GLU A 37 0.35 2.26 -2.50
N LYS A 38 -0.31 2.98 -3.42
CA LYS A 38 -1.48 3.78 -3.06
C LYS A 38 -2.67 2.93 -2.61
N ILE A 39 -2.93 1.83 -3.32
CA ILE A 39 -3.98 0.88 -2.94
C ILE A 39 -3.69 0.27 -1.56
N GLU A 40 -2.44 -0.10 -1.30
CA GLU A 40 -2.00 -0.65 -0.03
C GLU A 40 -2.14 0.37 1.11
N GLU A 41 -1.74 1.62 0.89
CA GLU A 41 -1.90 2.70 1.87
C GLU A 41 -3.36 2.91 2.26
N ASP A 42 -4.26 2.99 1.26
CA ASP A 42 -5.69 3.19 1.50
C ASP A 42 -6.31 1.98 2.23
N TYR A 43 -5.86 0.76 1.92
CA TYR A 43 -6.27 -0.46 2.59
C TYR A 43 -5.76 -0.51 4.04
N ASN A 44 -4.48 -0.19 4.27
CA ASN A 44 -3.87 -0.13 5.59
C ASN A 44 -4.58 0.92 6.47
N LEU A 45 -4.87 2.10 5.92
CA LEU A 45 -5.62 3.14 6.63
C LEU A 45 -7.02 2.66 7.03
N LYS A 46 -7.68 1.88 6.18
CA LYS A 46 -8.98 1.27 6.50
C LYS A 46 -8.86 0.27 7.66
N ILE A 47 -7.84 -0.58 7.68
CA ILE A 47 -7.59 -1.53 8.77
C ILE A 47 -7.37 -0.79 10.09
N VAL A 48 -6.52 0.24 10.09
CA VAL A 48 -6.22 1.02 11.30
C VAL A 48 -7.48 1.68 11.85
N LYS A 49 -8.28 2.32 10.99
CA LYS A 49 -9.56 2.95 11.39
C LYS A 49 -10.55 1.94 11.97
N ASP A 50 -10.62 0.73 11.40
CA ASP A 50 -11.46 -0.34 11.95
C ASP A 50 -10.98 -0.79 13.33
N PHE A 51 -9.67 -0.98 13.49
CA PHE A 51 -9.06 -1.30 14.79
C PHE A 51 -9.36 -0.23 15.83
N GLU A 52 -9.10 1.06 15.54
CA GLU A 52 -9.36 2.18 16.45
C GLU A 52 -10.83 2.27 16.86
N LYS A 53 -11.75 1.99 15.94
CA LYS A 53 -13.19 1.95 16.24
C LYS A 53 -13.50 0.81 17.21
N ARG A 54 -13.03 -0.41 16.93
CA ARG A 54 -13.26 -1.57 17.80
C ARG A 54 -12.61 -1.37 19.17
N GLU A 55 -11.44 -0.74 19.24
CA GLU A 55 -10.76 -0.44 20.49
C GLU A 55 -11.60 0.48 21.37
N LYS A 56 -12.11 1.59 20.81
CA LYS A 56 -13.01 2.52 21.52
C LYS A 56 -14.29 1.84 22.01
N GLU A 57 -14.76 0.83 21.30
CA GLU A 57 -15.94 0.03 21.67
C GLU A 57 -15.60 -1.13 22.64
N ASN A 58 -14.35 -1.26 23.09
CA ASN A 58 -13.84 -2.39 23.88
C ASN A 58 -14.09 -3.76 23.21
N LYS A 59 -14.02 -3.82 21.88
CA LYS A 59 -14.21 -5.02 21.04
C LYS A 59 -12.90 -5.56 20.45
N VAL A 60 -11.76 -5.22 21.04
CA VAL A 60 -10.45 -5.73 20.65
C VAL A 60 -9.99 -6.78 21.65
N GLU A 61 -9.36 -7.84 21.13
CA GLU A 61 -8.68 -8.83 21.95
C GLU A 61 -7.21 -8.44 22.08
N LEU A 62 -6.74 -8.31 23.32
CA LEU A 62 -5.34 -8.07 23.62
C LEU A 62 -4.67 -9.42 23.89
N VAL A 63 -3.52 -9.64 23.27
CA VAL A 63 -2.68 -10.82 23.52
C VAL A 63 -1.38 -10.39 24.16
N SER A 64 -0.87 -11.18 25.10
CA SER A 64 0.45 -10.92 25.66
C SER A 64 1.53 -11.13 24.60
N LEU A 65 2.67 -10.45 24.74
CA LEU A 65 3.81 -10.65 23.85
C LEU A 65 4.29 -12.11 23.84
N SER A 66 4.22 -12.79 24.99
CA SER A 66 4.56 -14.21 25.15
C SER A 66 3.65 -15.11 24.29
N ASP A 67 2.33 -14.90 24.36
CA ASP A 67 1.37 -15.70 23.60
C ASP A 67 1.43 -15.40 22.11
N PHE A 68 1.72 -14.15 21.75
CA PHE A 68 1.95 -13.77 20.35
C PHE A 68 3.19 -14.47 19.78
N ARG A 69 4.30 -14.49 20.51
CA ARG A 69 5.53 -15.21 20.11
C ARG A 69 5.29 -16.71 19.92
N LYS A 70 4.59 -17.35 20.87
CA LYS A 70 4.16 -18.75 20.73
C LYS A 70 3.35 -19.01 19.46
N LYS A 71 2.43 -18.10 19.09
CA LYS A 71 1.65 -18.21 17.85
C LYS A 71 2.51 -18.09 16.58
N LEU A 72 3.58 -17.30 16.62
CA LEU A 72 4.51 -17.11 15.51
C LEU A 72 5.61 -18.19 15.44
N GLY A 73 5.73 -19.06 16.44
CA GLY A 73 6.77 -20.09 16.49
C GLY A 73 8.18 -19.55 16.77
N VAL A 74 8.27 -18.39 17.43
CA VAL A 74 9.54 -17.72 17.83
C VAL A 74 9.65 -17.52 19.33
#